data_AF-A0A972ZCH7-F1
#
_entry.id   AF-A0A972ZCH7-F1
#
_cell.length_a   1.000
_cell.length_b   1.000
_cell.length_c   1.000
_cell.angle_alpha   90.00
_cell.angle_beta   90.00
_cell.angle_gamma   90.00
#
_symmetry.space_group_name_H-M   'P 1'
#
loop_
_entity.id
_entity.type
_entity.pdbx_description
1 polymer ?
#
loop_
_entity_poly.entity_id
_entity_poly.type
_entity_poly.pdbx_seq_one_letter_code
_entity_poly.pdbx_strand_id
1 'polypeptide(L)'
;MISDSGTSANAGNEPPLEPGDTTTEPGACTEGPCTEAKNHLWDYLDGEMSPGDCARIKQHVEECPPCEQLFTGEQKIKDAVSRACGCEHAPQDLRGRVISIIATLRLESCGGSRSQSQPSQSQPEATRSSE
;
A
#
# COMPACT_ATOMS: atom_id res chain seq x y z
N MET A 1 -34.17 13.25 61.94
CA MET A 1 -34.89 11.98 62.15
C MET A 1 -36.07 11.94 61.22
N ILE A 2 -35.89 11.40 60.01
CA ILE A 2 -36.90 10.64 59.28
C ILE A 2 -36.13 9.62 58.46
N SER A 3 -36.34 8.37 58.81
CA SER A 3 -35.89 7.20 58.06
C SER A 3 -36.90 6.94 56.96
N ASP A 4 -36.45 6.77 55.72
CA ASP A 4 -37.19 5.95 54.75
C ASP A 4 -36.19 5.04 54.04
N SER A 5 -36.30 3.77 54.42
CA SER A 5 -35.65 2.63 53.80
C SER A 5 -36.60 2.11 52.73
N GLY A 6 -36.15 1.96 51.49
CA GLY A 6 -37.05 1.52 50.42
C GLY A 6 -36.38 1.15 49.12
N THR A 7 -35.49 0.16 49.17
CA THR A 7 -35.02 -0.67 48.05
C THR A 7 -36.07 -0.87 46.95
N SER A 8 -35.74 -0.52 45.71
CA SER A 8 -36.28 -1.23 44.55
C SER A 8 -35.13 -1.75 43.72
N ALA A 9 -34.94 -3.05 43.82
CA ALA A 9 -34.14 -3.82 42.90
C ALA A 9 -34.72 -3.68 41.49
N ASN A 10 -33.92 -3.20 40.54
CA ASN A 10 -34.08 -3.65 39.17
C ASN A 10 -32.85 -4.47 38.82
N ALA A 11 -33.09 -5.78 38.75
CA ALA A 11 -32.15 -6.75 38.25
C ALA A 11 -31.92 -6.45 36.77
N GLY A 12 -30.96 -5.56 36.50
CA GLY A 12 -30.22 -5.54 35.25
C GLY A 12 -29.41 -6.83 35.16
N ASN A 13 -30.12 -7.91 34.82
CA ASN A 13 -29.56 -9.00 34.05
C ASN A 13 -29.05 -8.37 32.75
N GLU A 14 -27.80 -7.93 32.76
CA GLU A 14 -27.04 -7.93 31.52
C GLU A 14 -26.76 -9.40 31.21
N PRO A 15 -27.29 -9.92 30.09
CA PRO A 15 -26.87 -11.23 29.63
C PRO A 15 -25.35 -11.18 29.48
N PRO A 16 -24.61 -12.22 29.92
CA PRO A 16 -23.20 -12.30 29.59
C PRO A 16 -23.09 -12.13 28.09
N LEU A 17 -22.29 -11.14 27.66
CA LEU A 17 -21.86 -11.04 26.28
C LEU A 17 -21.17 -12.38 25.98
N GLU A 18 -21.94 -13.28 25.37
CA GLU A 18 -21.43 -14.55 24.91
C GLU A 18 -20.26 -14.22 23.99
N PRO A 19 -19.06 -14.80 24.22
CA PRO A 19 -17.96 -14.63 23.29
C PRO A 19 -18.47 -15.13 21.94
N GLY A 20 -18.64 -14.18 21.02
CA GLY A 20 -19.25 -14.42 19.72
C GLY A 20 -18.73 -15.70 19.13
N ASP A 21 -19.69 -16.60 18.90
CA ASP A 21 -19.64 -17.76 18.04
C ASP A 21 -18.39 -17.74 17.16
N THR A 22 -17.36 -18.49 17.59
CA THR A 22 -16.33 -18.94 16.68
C THR A 22 -17.02 -19.89 15.73
N THR A 23 -17.66 -19.34 14.69
CA THR A 23 -18.09 -20.09 13.52
C THR A 23 -16.81 -20.73 12.98
N THR A 24 -16.54 -21.96 13.41
CA THR A 24 -15.49 -22.80 12.85
C THR A 24 -16.07 -23.28 11.53
N GLU A 25 -16.04 -22.40 10.54
CA GLU A 25 -16.29 -22.70 9.14
C GLU A 25 -15.22 -23.73 8.73
N PRO A 26 -15.59 -24.96 8.34
CA PRO A 26 -14.64 -25.93 7.81
C PRO A 26 -14.22 -25.51 6.39
N GLY A 27 -13.32 -24.52 6.34
CA GLY A 27 -12.71 -23.95 5.16
C GLY A 27 -11.51 -23.04 5.48
N ALA A 28 -11.16 -22.89 6.77
CA ALA A 28 -10.04 -22.10 7.21
C ALA A 28 -8.72 -22.82 6.89
N CYS A 29 -8.10 -22.45 5.78
CA CYS A 29 -6.71 -22.74 5.51
C CYS A 29 -5.83 -21.97 6.54
N THR A 30 -5.37 -22.66 7.57
CA THR A 30 -4.54 -22.14 8.68
C THR A 30 -3.09 -22.61 8.59
N GLU A 31 -2.73 -23.26 7.49
CA GLU A 31 -1.38 -23.76 7.25
C GLU A 31 -0.43 -22.58 7.00
N GLY A 32 0.81 -22.66 7.50
CA GLY A 32 1.82 -21.59 7.46
C GLY A 32 1.83 -20.66 6.24
N PRO A 33 1.86 -21.18 4.98
CA PRO A 33 1.86 -20.33 3.79
C PRO A 33 0.56 -19.52 3.60
N CYS A 34 -0.57 -20.01 4.10
CA CYS A 34 -1.85 -19.30 4.07
C CYS A 34 -1.83 -18.10 5.02
N THR A 35 -1.23 -18.27 6.20
CA THR A 35 -1.07 -17.19 7.18
C THR A 35 -0.17 -16.10 6.64
N GLU A 36 0.92 -16.47 5.97
CA GLU A 36 1.83 -15.53 5.34
C GLU A 36 1.16 -14.77 4.18
N ALA A 37 0.44 -15.47 3.30
CA ALA A 37 -0.31 -14.84 2.22
C ALA A 37 -1.38 -13.87 2.74
N LYS A 38 -2.04 -14.19 3.86
CA LYS A 38 -3.00 -13.29 4.52
C LYS A 38 -2.34 -12.05 5.12
N ASN A 39 -1.18 -12.22 5.77
CA ASN A 39 -0.46 -11.10 6.39
C ASN A 39 0.06 -10.10 5.36
N HIS A 40 0.51 -10.58 4.20
CA HIS A 40 1.06 -9.77 3.12
C HIS A 40 0.06 -9.46 2.00
N LEU A 41 -1.23 -9.74 2.21
CA LEU A 41 -2.28 -9.60 1.21
C LEU A 41 -2.36 -8.16 0.67
N TRP A 42 -2.30 -7.18 1.56
CA TRP A 42 -2.39 -5.77 1.21
C TRP A 42 -1.13 -5.27 0.50
N ASP A 43 0.05 -5.61 1.02
CA ASP A 43 1.33 -5.28 0.39
C ASP A 43 1.40 -5.83 -1.04
N TYR A 44 0.91 -7.06 -1.25
CA TYR A 44 0.83 -7.69 -2.55
C TYR A 44 -0.19 -7.00 -3.48
N LEU A 45 -1.38 -6.65 -2.96
CA LEU A 45 -2.39 -5.90 -3.72
C LEU A 45 -1.89 -4.52 -4.15
N ASP A 46 -1.13 -3.83 -3.29
CA ASP A 46 -0.59 -2.48 -3.55
C ASP A 46 0.73 -2.50 -4.32
N GLY A 47 1.34 -3.68 -4.50
CA GLY A 47 2.57 -3.86 -5.26
C GLY A 47 3.82 -3.38 -4.52
N GLU A 48 3.77 -3.33 -3.19
CA GLU A 48 4.86 -2.86 -2.33
C GLU A 48 5.87 -3.97 -1.97
N MET A 49 5.70 -5.16 -2.54
CA MET A 49 6.54 -6.32 -2.24
C MET A 49 7.67 -6.53 -3.25
N SER A 50 8.69 -7.27 -2.82
CA SER A 50 9.76 -7.72 -3.70
C SER A 50 9.22 -8.67 -4.79
N PRO A 51 9.85 -8.73 -5.98
CA PRO A 51 9.39 -9.64 -7.05
C PRO A 51 9.37 -11.12 -6.63
N GLY A 52 10.28 -11.52 -5.73
CA GLY A 52 10.35 -12.88 -5.22
C GLY A 52 9.17 -13.22 -4.30
N ASP A 53 8.79 -12.30 -3.42
CA ASP A 53 7.65 -12.50 -2.53
C ASP A 53 6.32 -12.46 -3.28
N CYS A 54 6.18 -11.56 -4.26
CA CYS A 54 5.04 -11.54 -5.17
C CYS A 54 4.84 -12.90 -5.87
N ALA A 55 5.91 -13.52 -6.38
CA ALA A 55 5.82 -14.81 -7.06
C ALA A 55 5.37 -15.92 -6.09
N ARG A 56 5.86 -15.90 -4.85
CA ARG A 56 5.54 -16.90 -3.83
C ARG A 56 4.08 -16.81 -3.35
N ILE A 57 3.59 -15.60 -3.10
CA ILE A 57 2.17 -15.39 -2.73
C ILE A 57 1.28 -15.77 -3.91
N LYS A 58 1.64 -15.37 -5.13
CA LYS A 58 0.89 -15.73 -6.34
C LYS A 58 0.76 -17.24 -6.50
N GLN A 59 1.87 -17.98 -6.36
CA GLN A 59 1.84 -19.44 -6.42
C GLN A 59 0.90 -20.03 -5.36
N HIS A 60 0.98 -19.54 -4.12
CA HIS A 60 0.10 -20.01 -3.06
C HIS A 60 -1.39 -19.75 -3.35
N VAL A 61 -1.71 -18.56 -3.88
CA VAL A 61 -3.08 -18.20 -4.26
C VAL A 61 -3.62 -19.12 -5.37
N GLU A 62 -2.78 -19.51 -6.33
CA GLU A 62 -3.15 -20.45 -7.40
C GLU A 62 -3.35 -21.89 -6.90
N GLU A 63 -2.60 -22.30 -5.86
CA GLU A 63 -2.67 -23.64 -5.27
C GLU A 63 -3.76 -23.77 -4.18
N CYS A 64 -4.24 -22.65 -3.62
CA CYS A 64 -5.11 -22.61 -2.45
C CYS A 64 -6.43 -21.87 -2.76
N PRO A 65 -7.51 -22.59 -3.16
CA PRO A 65 -8.82 -22.01 -3.44
C PRO A 65 -9.42 -21.11 -2.34
N PRO A 66 -9.24 -21.36 -1.03
CA PRO A 66 -9.73 -20.42 -0.02
C PRO A 66 -8.94 -19.10 0.00
N CYS A 67 -7.63 -19.10 -0.30
CA CYS A 67 -6.85 -17.88 -0.42
C CYS A 67 -7.20 -17.10 -1.69
N GLU A 68 -7.51 -17.77 -2.79
CA GLU A 68 -8.02 -17.14 -4.03
C GLU A 68 -9.33 -16.37 -3.79
N GLN A 69 -10.26 -16.97 -3.04
CA GLN A 69 -11.53 -16.33 -2.71
C GLN A 69 -11.32 -15.06 -1.87
N LEU A 70 -10.43 -15.12 -0.88
CA LEU A 70 -10.05 -13.95 -0.07
C LEU A 70 -9.42 -12.86 -0.95
N PHE A 71 -8.44 -13.22 -1.78
CA PHE A 71 -7.77 -12.27 -2.67
C PHE A 71 -8.74 -11.58 -3.63
N THR A 72 -9.64 -12.35 -4.23
CA THR A 72 -10.67 -11.83 -5.13
C THR A 72 -11.65 -10.91 -4.41
N GLY A 73 -11.99 -11.21 -3.15
CA GLY A 73 -12.81 -10.36 -2.30
C GLY A 73 -12.16 -9.00 -2.06
N GLU A 74 -10.91 -9.00 -1.59
CA GLU A 74 -10.17 -7.77 -1.30
C GLU A 74 -9.89 -6.95 -2.56
N GLN A 75 -9.56 -7.59 -3.69
CA GLN A 75 -9.40 -6.89 -4.97
C GLN A 75 -10.68 -6.18 -5.39
N LYS A 76 -11.85 -6.81 -5.23
CA LYS A 76 -13.14 -6.18 -5.55
C LYS A 76 -13.42 -4.96 -4.65
N ILE A 77 -13.05 -5.04 -3.37
CA ILE A 77 -13.17 -3.93 -2.43
C ILE A 77 -12.25 -2.78 -2.86
N LYS A 78 -10.98 -3.07 -3.13
CA LYS A 78 -10.01 -2.10 -3.66
C LYS A 78 -10.50 -1.43 -4.94
N ASP A 79 -11.03 -2.20 -5.88
CA ASP A 79 -11.59 -1.67 -7.13
C ASP A 79 -12.84 -0.81 -6.89
N ALA A 80 -13.71 -1.23 -5.97
CA ALA A 80 -14.90 -0.46 -5.62
C ALA A 80 -14.55 0.89 -5.00
N VAL A 81 -13.59 0.91 -4.06
CA VAL A 81 -13.05 2.14 -3.46
C VAL A 81 -12.41 3.02 -4.54
N SER A 82 -11.57 2.44 -5.41
CA SER A 82 -10.93 3.17 -6.50
C SER A 82 -11.94 3.85 -7.43
N ARG A 83 -13.03 3.16 -7.79
CA ARG A 83 -14.12 3.74 -8.59
C ARG A 83 -14.90 4.82 -7.85
N ALA A 84 -15.22 4.59 -6.58
CA ALA A 84 -15.99 5.54 -5.76
C ALA A 84 -15.21 6.84 -5.50
N CYS A 85 -13.90 6.74 -5.29
CA CYS A 85 -13.02 7.89 -5.05
C CYS A 85 -12.44 8.51 -6.34
N GLY A 86 -12.64 7.87 -7.50
CA GLY A 86 -12.11 8.33 -8.79
C GLY A 86 -12.69 9.66 -9.31
N CYS A 87 -13.73 10.19 -8.68
CA CYS A 87 -14.32 11.50 -8.99
C CYS A 87 -13.57 12.69 -8.36
N GLU A 88 -12.69 12.46 -7.38
CA GLU A 88 -11.88 13.51 -6.76
C GLU A 88 -10.46 13.49 -7.34
N HIS A 89 -10.33 13.93 -8.59
CA HIS A 89 -9.02 14.05 -9.23
C HIS A 89 -8.15 15.01 -8.41
N ALA A 90 -6.97 14.55 -7.96
CA ALA A 90 -6.06 15.40 -7.18
C ALA A 90 -5.90 16.79 -7.84
N PRO A 91 -6.10 17.90 -7.10
CA PRO A 91 -6.08 19.24 -7.66
C PRO A 91 -4.82 19.49 -8.49
N GLN A 92 -4.95 20.16 -9.63
CA GLN A 92 -3.83 20.39 -10.56
C GLN A 92 -2.63 21.06 -9.88
N ASP A 93 -2.89 21.98 -8.95
CA ASP A 93 -1.84 22.65 -8.17
C ASP A 93 -1.00 21.64 -7.35
N LEU A 94 -1.67 20.71 -6.65
CA LEU A 94 -0.99 19.68 -5.87
C LEU A 94 -0.20 18.74 -6.78
N ARG A 95 -0.78 18.33 -7.91
CA ARG A 95 -0.08 17.49 -8.91
C ARG A 95 1.18 18.16 -9.43
N GLY A 96 1.09 19.44 -9.79
CA GLY A 96 2.23 20.23 -10.26
C GLY A 96 3.34 20.29 -9.21
N ARG A 97 2.99 20.53 -7.93
CA ARG A 97 3.94 20.51 -6.82
C ARG A 97 4.62 19.14 -6.65
N VAL A 98 3.85 18.06 -6.63
CA VAL A 98 4.39 16.70 -6.48
C VAL A 98 5.35 16.34 -7.62
N ILE A 99 4.97 16.62 -8.87
CA ILE A 99 5.82 16.38 -10.04
C ILE A 99 7.13 17.18 -9.93
N SER A 100 7.05 18.46 -9.54
CA SER A 100 8.23 19.30 -9.36
C SER A 100 9.16 18.75 -8.28
N ILE A 101 8.63 18.30 -7.14
CA ILE A 101 9.42 17.72 -6.04
C ILE A 101 10.11 16.43 -6.50
N ILE A 102 9.37 15.54 -7.17
CA ILE A 102 9.93 14.28 -7.71
C ILE A 102 11.06 14.58 -8.70
N ALA A 103 10.88 15.59 -9.57
CA ALA A 103 11.91 15.99 -10.52
C ALA A 103 13.19 16.48 -9.81
N THR A 104 13.05 17.32 -8.79
CA THR A 104 14.18 17.81 -7.99
C THR A 104 14.92 16.66 -7.31
N LEU A 105 14.21 15.77 -6.61
CA LEU A 105 14.80 14.61 -5.91
C LEU A 105 15.57 13.69 -6.87
N ARG A 106 15.08 13.52 -8.10
CA ARG A 106 15.76 12.71 -9.14
C ARG A 106 17.05 13.36 -9.62
N LEU A 107 17.08 14.70 -9.72
CA LEU A 107 18.30 15.44 -10.08
C LEU A 107 19.34 15.38 -8.96
N GLU A 108 18.92 15.51 -7.71
CA GLU A 108 19.79 15.38 -6.53
C GLU A 108 20.40 13.97 -6.43
N SER A 109 19.58 12.94 -6.67
CA SER A 109 20.02 11.53 -6.68
C SER A 109 21.03 11.20 -7.80
N CYS A 110 21.06 12.00 -8.88
CA CYS A 110 21.97 11.82 -10.01
C CYS A 110 23.30 12.59 -9.86
N GLY A 111 23.47 13.38 -8.79
CA GLY A 111 24.68 14.18 -8.55
C GLY A 111 25.95 13.39 -8.21
N GLY A 112 25.88 12.06 -8.10
CA GLY A 112 26.95 11.21 -7.55
C GLY A 112 27.85 10.45 -8.54
N SER A 113 27.80 10.70 -9.85
CA SER A 113 28.72 10.04 -10.82
C SER A 113 28.94 10.86 -12.09
N ARG A 114 29.60 12.02 -11.97
CA ARG A 114 30.13 12.74 -13.13
C ARG A 114 31.57 12.31 -13.37
N SER A 115 31.78 11.23 -14.14
CA SER A 115 33.08 10.98 -14.76
C SER A 115 33.36 12.11 -15.75
N GLN A 116 34.39 12.89 -15.45
CA GLN A 116 34.86 13.99 -16.29
C GLN A 116 35.24 13.46 -17.67
N SER A 117 34.59 13.94 -18.71
CA SER A 117 35.16 13.99 -20.05
C SER A 117 35.06 15.43 -20.53
N GLN A 118 36.21 16.13 -20.50
CA GLN A 118 36.37 17.47 -21.05
C GLN A 118 36.13 17.43 -22.57
N PRO A 119 35.37 18.38 -23.15
CA PRO A 119 35.49 18.67 -24.56
C PRO A 119 36.72 19.57 -24.75
N SER A 120 37.71 19.03 -25.46
CA SER A 120 38.94 19.70 -25.88
C SER A 120 38.63 20.94 -26.74
N GLN A 121 39.08 22.10 -26.28
CA GLN A 121 39.11 23.33 -27.06
C GLN A 121 40.10 23.16 -28.23
N SER A 122 39.63 23.27 -29.47
CA SER A 122 40.48 23.51 -30.63
C SER A 122 40.18 24.91 -31.16
N GLN A 123 41.15 25.80 -31.05
CA GLN A 123 41.13 27.11 -31.69
C GLN A 123 41.49 26.97 -33.17
N PRO A 124 40.87 27.74 -34.09
CA PRO A 124 41.47 28.01 -35.37
C PRO A 124 42.31 29.29 -35.29
N GLU A 125 43.62 29.15 -35.55
CA GLU A 125 44.58 30.24 -35.62
C GLU A 125 44.28 31.19 -36.79
N ALA A 126 44.37 32.49 -36.51
CA ALA A 126 44.28 33.55 -37.50
C ALA A 126 45.48 33.50 -38.44
N THR A 127 45.24 33.36 -39.75
CA THR A 127 46.22 33.76 -40.77
C THR A 127 45.74 35.03 -41.45
N ARG A 128 46.32 36.13 -40.97
CA ARG A 128 46.36 37.43 -41.66
C ARG A 128 47.38 37.32 -42.79
N SER A 129 46.93 37.47 -44.04
CA SER A 129 47.75 37.79 -45.22
C SER A 129 46.81 38.57 -46.15
N SER A 130 46.91 39.91 -46.21
CA SER A 130 47.87 40.68 -47.03
C SER A 130 47.81 40.28 -48.49
N GLU A 131 46.94 40.94 -49.26
CA GLU A 131 47.24 41.62 -50.54
C GLU A 131 46.09 42.57 -50.92
#